data_AF-A0A2V9CR05-F1
#
_entry.id   AF-A0A2V9CR05-F1
#
_cell.length_a   1.000
_cell.length_b   1.000
_cell.length_c   1.000
_cell.angle_alpha   90.00
_cell.angle_beta   90.00
_cell.angle_gamma   90.00
#
_symmetry.space_group_name_H-M   'P 1'
#
loop_
_entity.id
_entity.type
_entity.pdbx_description
1 polymer ?
#
loop_
_entity_poly.entity_id
_entity_poly.type
_entity_poly.pdbx_seq_one_letter_code
_entity_poly.pdbx_strand_id
1 'polypeptide(L)'
;MAEAAQTSRAAGNEIRSRLRVRGKQTALSHLRLICLRSEEPLSADEISLRIVANGYSSSSKIFTAYIRLLLRKDGRFVANAGGLWMLRPAV
;
A
#
# COMPACT_ATOMS: atom_id res chain seq x y z
N MET A 1 2.63 -31.51 10.51
CA MET A 1 3.10 -30.12 10.58
C MET A 1 3.43 -29.61 9.17
N ALA A 2 2.42 -29.25 8.37
CA ALA A 2 2.66 -28.76 7.00
C ALA A 2 1.58 -27.79 6.47
N GLU A 3 0.67 -27.28 7.30
CA GLU A 3 -0.52 -26.56 6.80
C GLU A 3 -0.46 -25.02 6.94
N ALA A 4 0.51 -24.46 7.67
CA ALA A 4 0.57 -23.02 7.92
C ALA A 4 1.28 -22.20 6.81
N ALA A 5 2.06 -22.84 5.94
CA ALA A 5 2.87 -22.13 4.93
C ALA A 5 2.19 -21.98 3.56
N GLN A 6 1.13 -22.75 3.29
CA GLN A 6 0.55 -22.84 1.94
C GLN A 6 -0.55 -21.78 1.70
N THR A 7 -1.27 -21.39 2.74
CA THR A 7 -2.42 -20.46 2.66
C THR A 7 -2.00 -19.02 2.38
N SER A 8 -0.79 -18.62 2.79
CA SER A 8 -0.27 -17.26 2.58
C SER A 8 0.01 -16.96 1.09
N ARG A 9 0.45 -17.96 0.32
CA ARG A 9 0.75 -17.79 -1.12
C ARG A 9 -0.51 -17.77 -1.99
N ALA A 10 -1.53 -18.56 -1.63
CA ALA A 10 -2.80 -18.59 -2.35
C ALA A 10 -3.59 -17.27 -2.20
N ALA A 11 -3.62 -16.70 -0.99
CA ALA A 11 -4.27 -15.42 -0.75
C ALA A 11 -3.60 -14.25 -1.52
N GLY A 12 -2.27 -14.24 -1.62
CA GLY A 12 -1.54 -13.21 -2.37
C GLY A 12 -1.79 -13.24 -3.88
N ASN A 13 -2.01 -14.43 -4.46
CA ASN A 13 -2.23 -14.58 -5.90
C ASN A 13 -3.67 -14.22 -6.31
N GLU A 14 -4.66 -14.50 -5.46
CA GLU A 14 -6.06 -14.12 -5.73
C GLU A 14 -6.25 -12.60 -5.66
N ILE A 15 -5.54 -11.93 -4.75
CA ILE A 15 -5.48 -10.47 -4.68
C ILE A 15 -4.80 -9.88 -5.93
N ARG A 16 -3.69 -10.46 -6.38
CA ARG A 16 -3.03 -10.06 -7.65
C ARG A 16 -3.92 -10.24 -8.87
N SER A 17 -4.69 -11.32 -8.92
CA SER A 17 -5.57 -11.63 -10.05
C SER A 17 -6.77 -10.68 -10.12
N ARG A 18 -7.34 -10.30 -8.97
CA ARG A 18 -8.41 -9.29 -8.90
C ARG A 18 -7.93 -7.84 -9.03
N LEU A 19 -6.65 -7.54 -8.78
CA LEU A 19 -6.07 -6.21 -9.04
C LEU A 19 -5.71 -5.98 -10.51
N ARG A 20 -5.74 -7.02 -11.35
CA ARG A 20 -5.50 -6.93 -12.80
C ARG A 20 -6.69 -6.31 -13.56
N VAL A 21 -7.36 -5.31 -12.97
CA VAL A 21 -8.39 -4.54 -13.67
C VAL A 21 -7.70 -3.47 -14.49
N ARG A 22 -7.54 -3.76 -15.78
CA ARG A 22 -7.45 -2.82 -16.93
C ARG A 22 -7.46 -1.33 -16.54
N GLY A 23 -6.27 -0.73 -16.39
CA GLY A 23 -6.11 0.71 -16.21
C GLY A 23 -4.71 1.08 -15.73
N LYS A 24 -4.23 2.30 -16.05
CA LYS A 24 -2.96 2.83 -15.53
C LYS A 24 -2.96 2.68 -14.00
N GLN A 25 -2.00 1.93 -13.44
CA GLN A 25 -1.88 1.77 -11.99
C GLN A 25 -1.66 3.15 -11.37
N THR A 26 -2.63 3.61 -10.59
CA THR A 26 -2.57 4.91 -9.93
C THR A 26 -1.70 4.82 -8.68
N ALA A 27 -1.22 5.97 -8.18
CA ALA A 27 -0.50 6.02 -6.90
C ALA A 27 -1.26 5.29 -5.78
N LEU A 28 -2.60 5.41 -5.73
CA LEU A 28 -3.46 4.68 -4.79
C LEU A 28 -3.32 3.16 -4.88
N SER A 29 -3.24 2.60 -6.08
CA SER A 29 -3.07 1.15 -6.27
C SER A 29 -1.73 0.67 -5.73
N HIS A 30 -0.65 1.41 -5.98
CA HIS A 30 0.65 1.06 -5.41
C HIS A 30 0.68 1.24 -3.88
N LEU A 31 0.05 2.30 -3.36
CA LEU A 31 -0.07 2.54 -1.92
C LEU A 31 -0.79 1.41 -1.20
N ARG A 32 -1.93 0.95 -1.76
CA ARG A 32 -2.66 -0.19 -1.22
C ARG A 32 -1.78 -1.44 -1.22
N LEU A 33 -1.05 -1.71 -2.31
CA LEU A 33 -0.15 -2.87 -2.35
C LEU A 33 0.97 -2.79 -1.32
N ILE A 34 1.55 -1.61 -1.09
CA ILE A 34 2.63 -1.39 -0.12
C ILE A 34 2.10 -1.57 1.31
N CYS A 35 0.99 -0.91 1.64
CA CYS A 35 0.39 -1.03 2.97
C CYS A 35 -0.22 -2.41 3.23
N LEU A 36 -0.70 -3.11 2.20
CA LEU A 36 -1.22 -4.48 2.35
C LEU A 36 -0.10 -5.51 2.53
N ARG A 37 1.06 -5.29 1.89
CA ARG A 37 2.23 -6.16 2.04
C ARG A 37 2.96 -5.91 3.36
N SER A 38 2.75 -4.76 3.98
CA SER A 38 3.38 -4.39 5.25
C SER A 38 2.42 -4.70 6.38
N GLU A 39 2.80 -5.64 7.24
CA GLU A 39 2.05 -5.96 8.47
C GLU A 39 2.24 -4.87 9.55
N GLU A 40 3.21 -3.98 9.33
CA GLU A 40 3.54 -2.86 10.21
C GLU A 40 3.10 -1.51 9.62
N PRO A 41 2.70 -0.54 10.47
CA PRO A 41 2.33 0.78 10.03
C PRO A 41 3.55 1.55 9.50
N LEU A 42 3.43 2.13 8.30
CA LEU A 42 4.54 2.74 7.58
C LEU A 42 4.46 4.27 7.56
N SER A 43 5.61 4.91 7.67
CA SER A 43 5.73 6.36 7.43
C SER A 43 5.38 6.70 5.97
N ALA A 44 4.81 7.88 5.75
CA ALA A 44 4.56 8.36 4.38
C ALA A 44 5.85 8.48 3.55
N ASP A 45 6.99 8.71 4.20
CA ASP A 45 8.30 8.74 3.55
C ASP A 45 8.72 7.36 3.04
N GLU A 46 8.66 6.35 3.90
CA GLU A 46 8.91 4.93 3.57
C GLU A 46 7.97 4.44 2.46
N ILE A 47 6.69 4.83 2.54
CA ILE A 47 5.72 4.55 1.48
C ILE A 47 6.15 5.20 0.16
N SER A 48 6.67 6.42 0.18
CA SER A 48 7.16 7.14 -0.99
C SER A 48 8.45 6.54 -1.56
N LEU A 49 9.31 5.96 -0.73
CA LEU A 49 10.47 5.22 -1.20
C LEU A 49 10.06 3.90 -1.85
N ARG A 50 9.16 3.15 -1.20
CA ARG A 50 8.67 1.87 -1.70
C ARG A 50 7.87 1.99 -3.00
N ILE A 51 7.11 3.08 -3.19
CA ILE A 51 6.35 3.30 -4.42
C ILE A 51 7.29 3.55 -5.61
N VAL A 52 8.37 4.30 -5.39
CA VAL A 52 9.42 4.56 -6.38
C VAL A 52 10.18 3.28 -6.71
N ALA A 53 10.56 2.51 -5.68
CA ALA A 53 11.18 1.20 -5.86
C ALA A 53 10.29 0.19 -6.61
N ASN A 54 8.96 0.36 -6.56
CA ASN A 54 7.98 -0.47 -7.26
C ASN A 54 7.63 0.08 -8.66
N GLY A 55 8.44 0.99 -9.20
CA GLY A 55 8.34 1.51 -10.56
C GLY A 55 7.50 2.78 -10.73
N TYR A 56 7.02 3.39 -9.64
CA TYR A 56 6.30 4.66 -9.71
C TYR A 56 7.27 5.84 -9.63
N SER A 57 7.64 6.42 -10.77
CA SER A 57 8.52 7.59 -10.79
C SER A 57 7.71 8.89 -10.69
N SER A 58 7.99 9.68 -9.66
CA SER A 58 7.50 11.06 -9.52
C SER A 58 8.69 12.00 -9.36
N SER A 59 8.78 13.03 -10.22
CA SER A 59 9.84 14.05 -10.17
C SER A 59 9.52 15.20 -9.21
N SER A 60 8.36 15.19 -8.56
CA SER A 60 7.92 16.27 -7.69
C SER A 60 8.59 16.21 -6.31
N LYS A 61 9.21 17.31 -5.88
CA LYS A 61 9.74 17.48 -4.51
C LYS A 61 8.65 17.42 -3.42
N ILE A 62 7.38 17.57 -3.82
CA ILE A 62 6.19 17.56 -2.94
C ILE A 62 5.55 16.16 -2.91
N PHE A 63 6.20 15.14 -3.47
CA PHE A 63 5.62 13.81 -3.63
C PHE A 63 5.18 13.19 -2.30
N THR A 64 6.00 13.24 -1.26
CA THR A 64 5.65 12.73 0.08
C THR A 64 4.42 13.45 0.66
N ALA A 65 4.29 14.76 0.46
CA ALA A 65 3.13 15.53 0.90
C ALA A 65 1.87 15.17 0.09
N TYR A 66 2.01 14.93 -1.22
CA TYR A 66 0.95 14.42 -2.06
C TYR A 66 0.47 13.04 -1.60
N ILE A 67 1.39 12.12 -1.28
CA ILE A 67 1.06 10.79 -0.74
C ILE A 67 0.30 10.93 0.59
N ARG A 68 0.74 11.79 1.51
CA ARG A 68 0.01 12.05 2.77
C ARG A 68 -1.42 12.54 2.52
N LEU A 69 -1.60 13.46 1.58
CA LEU A 69 -2.91 14.01 1.24
C LEU A 69 -3.83 12.94 0.65
N LEU A 70 -3.27 12.08 -0.20
CA LEU A 70 -3.98 11.01 -0.87
C LEU A 70 -4.37 9.88 0.10
N LEU A 71 -3.49 9.54 1.05
CA LEU A 71 -3.79 8.63 2.17
C LEU A 71 -4.93 9.17 3.05
N ARG A 72 -4.92 10.47 3.37
CA ARG A 72 -6.03 11.12 4.09
C ARG A 72 -7.35 11.08 3.33
N LYS A 73 -7.31 11.21 2.00
CA LYS A 73 -8.51 11.31 1.17
C LYS A 73 -9.22 9.98 0.92
N ASP A 74 -8.47 8.87 0.84
CA ASP A 74 -9.05 7.55 0.50
C ASP A 74 -9.91 6.96 1.64
N GLY A 75 -9.76 7.42 2.89
CA GLY A 75 -10.55 6.98 4.06
C GLY A 75 -10.34 5.51 4.49
N ARG A 76 -9.68 4.71 3.65
CA ARG A 76 -9.27 3.32 3.92
C ARG A 76 -7.92 3.21 4.59
N PHE A 77 -7.15 4.29 4.64
CA PHE A 77 -5.91 4.35 5.39
C PHE A 77 -6.14 5.11 6.69
N VAL A 78 -5.58 4.59 7.77
CA VAL A 78 -5.62 5.22 9.09
C VAL A 78 -4.21 5.57 9.50
N ALA A 79 -4.06 6.77 10.07
CA ALA A 79 -2.82 7.20 10.70
C ALA A 79 -2.85 6.79 12.19
N ASN A 80 -1.76 6.25 12.71
CA ASN A 80 -1.57 6.05 14.14
C ASN A 80 -1.14 7.37 14.82
N ALA A 81 -1.08 7.37 16.15
CA ALA A 81 -0.65 8.53 16.95
C ALA A 81 0.78 9.03 16.65
N GLY A 82 1.65 8.16 16.13
CA GLY A 82 3.00 8.49 15.66
C GLY A 82 3.08 8.92 14.19
N GLY A 83 1.96 9.14 13.50
CA GLY A 83 1.94 9.56 12.10
C GLY A 83 2.27 8.47 11.08
N LEU A 84 2.23 7.20 11.51
CA LEU A 84 2.42 6.03 10.65
C LEU A 84 1.09 5.60 10.03
N TRP A 85 1.11 5.15 8.79
CA TRP A 85 -0.06 4.82 7.99
C TRP A 85 -0.20 3.31 7.82
N MET A 86 -1.42 2.83 8.02
CA MET A 86 -1.79 1.42 7.81
C MET A 86 -3.13 1.34 7.10
N LEU A 87 -3.35 0.22 6.39
CA LEU A 87 -4.65 -0.08 5.80
C LEU A 87 -5.62 -0.41 6.95
N ARG A 88 -6.81 0.17 6.91
CA ARG A 88 -7.86 -0.14 7.88
C ARG A 88 -8.25 -1.62 7.71
N PRO A 89 -8.14 -2.46 8.75
CA PRO A 89 -8.68 -3.81 8.68
C PRO A 89 -10.20 -3.71 8.51
N ALA A 90 -10.76 -4.48 7.57
CA ALA A 90 -12.21 -4.63 7.47
C ALA A 90 -12.68 -5.38 8.72
N VAL A 91 -13.49 -4.72 9.54
CA VAL A 91 -14.22 -5.32 10.67
C VAL A 91 -15.42 -6.10 10.14
#